data_AF-A0A0Q9YL43-F1
#
_entry.id   AF-A0A0Q9YL43-F1
#
_cell.length_a   1.000
_cell.length_b   1.000
_cell.length_c   1.000
_cell.angle_alpha   90.00
_cell.angle_beta   90.00
_cell.angle_gamma   90.00
#
_symmetry.space_group_name_H-M   'P 1'
#
loop_
_entity.id
_entity.type
_entity.pdbx_description
1 polymer ?
#
loop_
_entity_poly.entity_id
_entity_poly.type
_entity_poly.pdbx_seq_one_letter_code
_entity_poly.pdbx_strand_id
1 'polypeptide(L)'
;MINSNIRAAHGLPLVRDKNGDVWAYFGVEIHGGKEVLSTFGGLIDSTDQSIHDGYLRELREESLDILGNSKLAHPIDQKHLENVNKTKYIDAKSSRFYIINSDETFDPNNDHFAQDFKEKRYIGGKKRNGGNPKLKRCEREVQAVRRVKVDDLLQYLNNPAQFPAGLVTVGRKGTNKAPLPLRNHTHSCLARNSVQDLLKIQKEQILKNPLPNQVNNNPQPNVIPANVNVVINNQLRTINSIRESLSQLSSLKPGSMVCFDIDDTITTAGPNKKIVEKEILQVINALRKRGVTVIAVTARPPIFKGNQRIGELLLNSAGVNLKGSPIKDELIEFNPVESNGDRSPLQKDPRCLYENGILYTSNGHKGQALLQLLNAKNLKPSQVVLFDDKKYNVEQMAATCKENNLNFLGFEYLAAADAKLKQHNAKIHQPIQNPSKTYTDKLVDFLKTDSFKVQNGKNYCHLVFSNSAQAIAACKKINSAVGSNHHVYKKNGGYDVALDLRKKEVEKLRSKM
;
A
#
# COMPACT_ATOMS: atom_id res chain seq x y z
N MET A 1 42.54 -12.24 -0.35
CA MET A 1 41.60 -13.20 -0.99
C MET A 1 40.20 -12.63 -0.87
N ILE A 2 39.59 -12.33 -2.01
CA ILE A 2 38.34 -11.56 -2.13
C ILE A 2 37.16 -12.46 -1.77
N ASN A 3 36.48 -12.17 -0.67
CA ASN A 3 35.22 -12.80 -0.29
C ASN A 3 34.09 -11.95 -0.89
N SER A 4 33.67 -12.29 -2.11
CA SER A 4 32.68 -11.53 -2.87
C SER A 4 31.25 -11.92 -2.48
N ASN A 5 30.56 -10.95 -1.89
CA ASN A 5 29.11 -10.71 -1.89
C ASN A 5 28.28 -11.61 -2.82
N ILE A 6 27.53 -12.55 -2.24
CA ILE A 6 26.44 -13.26 -2.90
C ILE A 6 25.21 -12.35 -2.84
N ARG A 7 24.81 -11.78 -3.99
CA ARG A 7 23.51 -11.11 -4.15
C ARG A 7 22.47 -12.15 -4.53
N ALA A 8 21.38 -12.20 -3.78
CA ALA A 8 20.26 -13.11 -4.03
C ALA A 8 19.70 -12.92 -5.45
N ALA A 9 19.46 -14.02 -6.16
CA ALA A 9 18.67 -13.99 -7.39
C ALA A 9 17.20 -13.98 -7.03
N HIS A 10 16.48 -13.08 -7.67
CA HIS A 10 15.04 -12.92 -7.52
C HIS A 10 14.36 -13.57 -8.75
N GLY A 11 13.11 -14.09 -8.61
CA GLY A 11 12.44 -15.14 -9.45
C GLY A 11 11.32 -14.69 -10.41
N LEU A 12 10.69 -15.52 -11.25
CA LEU A 12 9.65 -15.02 -12.18
C LEU A 12 8.33 -14.69 -11.42
N PRO A 13 7.50 -13.74 -11.91
CA PRO A 13 6.18 -13.49 -11.31
C PRO A 13 5.26 -14.68 -11.60
N LEU A 14 5.13 -15.56 -10.61
CA LEU A 14 4.33 -16.77 -10.67
C LEU A 14 3.02 -16.62 -9.90
N VAL A 15 1.90 -17.08 -10.46
CA VAL A 15 0.57 -17.04 -9.84
C VAL A 15 -0.08 -18.41 -9.94
N ARG A 16 -0.72 -18.89 -8.86
CA ARG A 16 -1.51 -20.12 -8.86
C ARG A 16 -2.97 -19.80 -9.15
N ASP A 17 -3.59 -20.50 -10.10
CA ASP A 17 -5.02 -20.35 -10.37
C ASP A 17 -5.90 -21.28 -9.52
N LYS A 18 -7.22 -21.10 -9.65
CA LYS A 18 -8.21 -21.92 -8.94
C LYS A 18 -8.17 -23.41 -9.27
N ASN A 19 -7.60 -23.80 -10.40
CA ASN A 19 -7.40 -25.20 -10.79
C ASN A 19 -6.08 -25.75 -10.26
N GLY A 20 -5.24 -24.90 -9.64
CA GLY A 20 -3.93 -25.26 -9.14
C GLY A 20 -2.81 -25.10 -10.16
N ASP A 21 -3.10 -24.62 -11.38
CA ASP A 21 -2.08 -24.37 -12.39
C ASP A 21 -1.23 -23.16 -11.98
N VAL A 22 0.08 -23.22 -12.24
CA VAL A 22 1.00 -22.10 -11.98
C VAL A 22 1.32 -21.38 -13.28
N TRP A 23 1.18 -20.06 -13.29
CA TRP A 23 1.31 -19.19 -14.45
C TRP A 23 2.46 -18.21 -14.27
N ALA A 24 3.31 -18.05 -15.29
CA ALA A 24 4.36 -17.04 -15.34
C ALA A 24 3.94 -15.86 -16.24
N TYR A 25 4.16 -14.62 -15.80
CA TYR A 25 3.85 -13.42 -16.57
C TYR A 25 5.05 -12.91 -17.39
N PHE A 26 4.77 -12.48 -18.62
CA PHE A 26 5.73 -11.95 -19.59
C PHE A 26 5.22 -10.65 -20.22
N GLY A 27 6.15 -9.78 -20.62
CA GLY A 27 5.88 -8.68 -21.55
C GLY A 27 5.87 -9.19 -22.98
N VAL A 28 5.08 -8.55 -23.84
CA VAL A 28 5.11 -8.76 -25.30
C VAL A 28 5.79 -7.56 -25.94
N GLU A 29 6.86 -7.83 -26.68
CA GLU A 29 7.62 -6.85 -27.45
C GLU A 29 7.44 -7.07 -28.95
N ILE A 30 7.61 -6.02 -29.76
CA ILE A 30 7.73 -6.18 -31.22
C ILE A 30 9.21 -6.19 -31.59
N HIS A 31 9.68 -7.34 -32.09
CA HIS A 31 11.02 -7.48 -32.64
C HIS A 31 10.95 -7.85 -34.12
N GLY A 32 11.51 -7.02 -35.00
CA GLY A 32 11.46 -7.24 -36.45
C GLY A 32 10.04 -7.34 -37.03
N GLY A 33 9.07 -6.62 -36.44
CA GLY A 33 7.66 -6.64 -36.84
C GLY A 33 6.85 -7.84 -36.32
N LYS A 34 7.44 -8.71 -35.49
CA LYS A 34 6.76 -9.86 -34.87
C LYS A 34 6.66 -9.69 -33.37
N GLU A 35 5.53 -10.10 -32.79
CA GLU A 35 5.37 -10.19 -31.34
C GLU A 35 6.26 -11.30 -30.78
N VAL A 36 7.00 -11.02 -29.71
CA VAL A 36 7.83 -11.98 -28.97
C VAL A 36 7.59 -11.82 -27.48
N LEU A 37 7.67 -12.93 -26.73
CA LEU A 37 7.64 -12.90 -25.27
C LEU A 37 9.01 -12.48 -24.75
N SER A 38 9.01 -11.47 -23.88
CA SER A 38 10.18 -10.94 -23.20
C SER A 38 9.94 -10.96 -21.70
N THR A 39 10.96 -11.33 -20.94
CA THR A 39 10.93 -11.21 -19.49
C THR A 39 10.87 -9.74 -19.11
N PHE A 40 10.18 -9.40 -18.02
CA PHE A 40 10.22 -8.05 -17.46
C PHE A 40 11.63 -7.78 -16.92
N GLY A 41 12.53 -7.36 -17.81
CA GLY A 41 13.96 -7.28 -17.58
C GLY A 41 14.71 -7.83 -18.78
N GLY A 42 15.08 -6.95 -19.70
CA GLY A 42 16.00 -7.26 -20.79
C GLY A 42 17.45 -7.38 -20.30
N LEU A 43 18.28 -8.09 -21.05
CA LEU A 43 19.72 -8.13 -20.84
C LEU A 43 20.37 -6.83 -21.33
N ILE A 44 21.36 -6.34 -20.57
CA ILE A 44 22.15 -5.14 -20.86
C ILE A 44 23.33 -5.53 -21.76
N ASP A 45 23.50 -4.82 -22.88
CA ASP A 45 24.80 -4.75 -23.55
C ASP A 45 25.65 -3.69 -22.83
N SER A 46 26.80 -4.09 -22.28
CA SER A 46 27.41 -3.48 -21.10
C SER A 46 28.46 -2.40 -21.38
N THR A 47 28.28 -1.57 -22.41
CA THR A 47 29.30 -0.56 -22.76
C THR A 47 29.01 0.86 -22.31
N ASP A 48 27.79 1.17 -21.83
CA ASP A 48 27.45 2.51 -21.33
C ASP A 48 26.90 2.47 -19.89
N GLN A 49 27.77 2.83 -18.95
CA GLN A 49 27.48 2.91 -17.51
C GLN A 49 26.35 3.91 -17.19
N SER A 50 26.18 4.97 -17.98
CA SER A 50 25.16 5.99 -17.73
C SER A 50 23.75 5.50 -18.08
N ILE A 51 23.63 4.65 -19.11
CA ILE A 51 22.39 3.97 -19.49
C ILE A 51 22.05 2.88 -18.47
N HIS A 52 23.06 2.15 -17.98
CA HIS A 52 22.91 1.18 -16.90
C HIS A 52 22.37 1.81 -15.61
N ASP A 53 22.95 2.94 -15.19
CA ASP A 53 22.55 3.63 -13.97
C ASP A 53 21.19 4.32 -14.11
N GLY A 54 20.85 4.81 -15.32
CA GLY A 54 19.51 5.30 -15.66
C GLY A 54 18.45 4.20 -15.56
N TYR A 55 18.74 3.01 -16.09
CA TYR A 55 17.86 1.84 -15.98
C TYR A 55 17.73 1.31 -14.55
N LEU A 56 18.80 1.32 -13.76
CA LEU A 56 18.75 0.93 -12.35
C LEU A 56 17.92 1.89 -11.51
N ARG A 57 17.90 3.18 -11.86
CA ARG A 57 17.02 4.18 -11.25
C ARG A 57 15.56 3.91 -11.63
N GLU A 58 15.26 3.68 -12.91
CA GLU A 58 13.89 3.43 -13.38
C GLU A 58 13.33 2.09 -12.92
N LEU A 59 14.11 1.00 -12.90
CA LEU A 59 13.69 -0.27 -12.32
C LEU A 59 13.43 -0.17 -10.81
N ARG A 60 14.18 0.68 -10.09
CA ARG A 60 13.90 0.94 -8.68
C ARG A 60 12.62 1.75 -8.51
N GLU A 61 12.41 2.77 -9.31
CA GLU A 61 11.23 3.64 -9.20
C GLU A 61 9.93 2.96 -9.69
N GLU A 62 9.97 2.17 -10.77
CA GLU A 62 8.78 1.56 -11.38
C GLU A 62 8.38 0.20 -10.78
N SER A 63 9.35 -0.61 -10.33
CA SER A 63 9.03 -1.87 -9.61
C SER A 63 8.45 -1.58 -8.24
N LEU A 64 8.88 -0.49 -7.59
CA LEU A 64 8.39 -0.09 -6.28
C LEU A 64 7.00 0.54 -6.34
N ASP A 65 6.63 1.25 -7.41
CA ASP A 65 5.28 1.82 -7.55
C ASP A 65 4.21 0.77 -7.94
N ILE A 66 4.58 -0.26 -8.69
CA ILE A 66 3.67 -1.39 -9.00
C ILE A 66 3.51 -2.30 -7.77
N LEU A 67 4.59 -2.59 -7.04
CA LEU A 67 4.60 -3.53 -5.91
C LEU A 67 4.35 -2.89 -4.54
N GLY A 68 4.44 -1.57 -4.41
CA GLY A 68 4.27 -0.82 -3.14
C GLY A 68 2.87 -0.94 -2.51
N ASN A 69 1.91 -1.53 -3.23
CA ASN A 69 0.57 -1.83 -2.73
C ASN A 69 0.24 -3.33 -2.62
N SER A 70 1.13 -4.26 -3.02
CA SER A 70 0.89 -5.70 -2.88
C SER A 70 1.76 -6.31 -1.78
N LYS A 71 1.13 -6.77 -0.69
CA LYS A 71 1.71 -7.33 0.56
C LYS A 71 2.52 -8.65 0.41
N LEU A 72 3.12 -8.96 -0.75
CA LEU A 72 3.25 -10.36 -1.21
C LEU A 72 4.68 -10.87 -1.53
N ALA A 73 5.74 -10.28 -0.96
CA ALA A 73 7.10 -10.82 -1.13
C ALA A 73 7.50 -11.72 0.06
N HIS A 74 7.83 -12.99 -0.20
CA HIS A 74 8.38 -13.93 0.79
C HIS A 74 9.86 -14.24 0.46
N PRO A 75 10.80 -14.28 1.42
CA PRO A 75 12.19 -14.68 1.16
C PRO A 75 12.27 -16.18 0.85
N ILE A 76 13.10 -16.57 -0.13
CA ILE A 76 13.53 -17.97 -0.32
C ILE A 76 14.52 -18.32 0.79
N ASP A 77 14.32 -19.48 1.43
CA ASP A 77 15.21 -20.05 2.43
C ASP A 77 16.62 -20.33 1.84
N GLN A 78 17.66 -19.73 2.41
CA GLN A 78 19.06 -19.84 1.99
C GLN A 78 19.54 -21.31 1.90
N LYS A 79 18.97 -22.19 2.73
CA LYS A 79 19.40 -23.59 2.83
C LYS A 79 19.05 -24.43 1.58
N HIS A 80 18.06 -24.01 0.79
CA HIS A 80 17.72 -24.69 -0.47
C HIS A 80 18.59 -24.25 -1.66
N LEU A 81 19.23 -23.07 -1.58
CA LEU A 81 20.09 -22.53 -2.62
C LEU A 81 21.50 -23.15 -2.61
N GLU A 82 21.92 -23.75 -1.50
CA GLU A 82 23.26 -24.34 -1.33
C GLU A 82 23.44 -25.66 -2.10
N ASN A 83 22.36 -26.32 -2.50
CA ASN A 83 22.40 -27.60 -3.22
C ASN A 83 22.55 -27.46 -4.75
N VAL A 84 22.61 -26.23 -5.29
CA VAL A 84 22.75 -25.98 -6.74
C VAL A 84 24.18 -25.52 -7.08
N ASN A 85 24.77 -26.17 -8.07
CA ASN A 85 26.20 -26.09 -8.39
C ASN A 85 26.67 -24.65 -8.74
N LYS A 86 27.55 -24.06 -7.90
CA LYS A 86 27.96 -22.64 -7.90
C LYS A 86 28.58 -22.15 -9.22
N THR A 87 29.15 -23.03 -10.05
CA THR A 87 29.79 -22.67 -11.32
C THR A 87 28.80 -22.30 -12.44
N LYS A 88 27.54 -22.75 -12.36
CA LYS A 88 26.50 -22.42 -13.37
C LYS A 88 25.93 -21.00 -13.22
N TYR A 89 26.21 -20.33 -12.10
CA TYR A 89 25.59 -19.06 -11.73
C TYR A 89 26.33 -17.80 -12.21
N ILE A 90 27.59 -17.94 -12.62
CA ILE A 90 28.44 -16.80 -12.98
C ILE A 90 27.94 -16.11 -14.27
N ASP A 91 27.31 -16.86 -15.18
CA ASP A 91 26.71 -16.34 -16.42
C ASP A 91 25.29 -15.77 -16.24
N ALA A 92 24.62 -16.04 -15.12
CA ALA A 92 23.29 -15.53 -14.81
C ALA A 92 23.30 -14.14 -14.12
N LYS A 93 24.49 -13.54 -13.94
CA LYS A 93 24.70 -12.28 -13.20
C LYS A 93 24.01 -11.05 -13.82
N SER A 94 23.48 -11.14 -15.03
CA SER A 94 22.85 -10.04 -15.76
C SER A 94 21.32 -9.98 -15.70
N SER A 95 20.66 -10.93 -15.02
CA SER A 95 19.18 -11.00 -15.00
C SER A 95 18.64 -10.96 -13.57
N ARG A 96 17.73 -10.02 -13.28
CA ARG A 96 16.98 -9.93 -12.03
C ARG A 96 15.51 -10.24 -12.33
N PHE A 97 14.90 -11.17 -11.60
CA PHE A 97 13.46 -11.46 -11.70
C PHE A 97 12.76 -11.05 -10.38
N TYR A 98 11.42 -11.01 -10.22
CA TYR A 98 10.75 -10.77 -8.92
C TYR A 98 9.67 -11.84 -8.58
N ILE A 99 9.68 -12.38 -7.35
CA ILE A 99 8.66 -13.34 -6.87
C ILE A 99 7.50 -12.58 -6.24
N ILE A 100 6.27 -12.90 -6.64
CA ILE A 100 5.04 -12.44 -5.99
C ILE A 100 4.30 -13.70 -5.51
N ASN A 101 4.06 -13.83 -4.21
CA ASN A 101 3.26 -14.91 -3.67
C ASN A 101 1.80 -14.44 -3.62
N SER A 102 0.97 -14.74 -4.62
CA SER A 102 -0.45 -14.37 -4.56
C SER A 102 -1.24 -15.43 -3.80
N ASP A 103 -1.58 -15.16 -2.54
CA ASP A 103 -2.51 -15.97 -1.75
C ASP A 103 -3.98 -15.85 -2.23
N GLU A 104 -4.24 -15.21 -3.37
CA GLU A 104 -5.57 -15.08 -3.96
C GLU A 104 -5.81 -16.19 -4.99
N THR A 105 -6.93 -16.91 -4.88
CA THR A 105 -7.41 -17.76 -5.98
C THR A 105 -7.76 -16.87 -7.16
N PHE A 106 -6.96 -16.97 -8.22
CA PHE A 106 -7.11 -16.16 -9.42
C PHE A 106 -8.40 -16.49 -10.22
N ASP A 107 -9.15 -15.45 -10.63
CA ASP A 107 -10.25 -15.53 -11.60
C ASP A 107 -9.78 -15.05 -12.99
N PRO A 108 -9.83 -15.89 -14.05
CA PRO A 108 -9.48 -15.51 -15.43
C PRO A 108 -10.25 -14.32 -16.00
N ASN A 109 -11.34 -13.90 -15.37
CA ASN A 109 -12.12 -12.74 -15.79
C ASN A 109 -11.75 -11.44 -15.07
N ASN A 110 -10.90 -11.49 -14.02
CA ASN A 110 -10.54 -10.33 -13.21
C ASN A 110 -9.01 -10.23 -13.02
N ASP A 111 -8.32 -9.85 -14.11
CA ASP A 111 -6.86 -9.74 -14.17
C ASP A 111 -6.36 -8.42 -13.55
N HIS A 112 -6.44 -8.33 -12.22
CA HIS A 112 -6.03 -7.16 -11.43
C HIS A 112 -4.57 -6.77 -11.67
N PHE A 113 -3.66 -7.73 -11.81
CA PHE A 113 -2.24 -7.48 -12.08
C PHE A 113 -2.02 -6.81 -13.44
N ALA A 114 -2.62 -7.34 -14.51
CA ALA A 114 -2.49 -6.72 -15.84
C ALA A 114 -3.18 -5.35 -15.92
N GLN A 115 -4.25 -5.13 -15.13
CA GLN A 115 -4.91 -3.84 -15.05
C GLN A 115 -4.08 -2.80 -14.32
N ASP A 116 -3.53 -3.13 -13.14
CA ASP A 116 -2.68 -2.25 -12.35
C ASP A 116 -1.39 -1.88 -13.11
N PHE A 117 -0.74 -2.88 -13.75
CA PHE A 117 0.42 -2.66 -14.61
C PHE A 117 0.11 -1.66 -15.75
N LYS A 118 -1.05 -1.80 -16.39
CA LYS A 118 -1.45 -0.93 -17.51
C LYS A 118 -1.82 0.47 -17.03
N GLU A 119 -2.58 0.60 -15.95
CA GLU A 119 -3.01 1.89 -15.40
C GLU A 119 -1.81 2.72 -14.95
N LYS A 120 -0.85 2.11 -14.25
CA LYS A 120 0.38 2.80 -13.80
C LYS A 120 1.23 3.29 -14.98
N ARG A 121 1.42 2.45 -16.01
CA ARG A 121 2.19 2.84 -17.21
C ARG A 121 1.48 3.88 -18.09
N TYR A 122 0.15 3.83 -18.20
CA TYR A 122 -0.63 4.76 -19.03
C TYR A 122 -0.84 6.12 -18.33
N ILE A 123 -0.87 6.15 -16.99
CA ILE A 123 -0.99 7.39 -16.20
C ILE A 123 0.32 8.17 -16.16
N GLY A 124 1.48 7.49 -16.11
CA GLY A 124 2.80 8.15 -16.22
C GLY A 124 3.02 8.92 -17.52
N GLY A 125 2.28 8.59 -18.59
CA GLY A 125 2.37 9.26 -19.90
C GLY A 125 1.52 10.53 -20.07
N LYS A 126 0.66 10.90 -19.11
CA LYS A 126 -0.11 12.14 -19.20
C LYS A 126 0.64 13.31 -18.55
N LYS A 127 1.02 14.26 -19.40
CA LYS A 127 1.59 15.59 -19.12
C LYS A 127 1.43 16.03 -17.66
N ARG A 128 2.47 15.88 -16.85
CA ARG A 128 2.73 16.82 -15.76
C ARG A 128 2.92 18.19 -16.43
N ASN A 129 2.09 19.16 -16.06
CA ASN A 129 2.19 20.52 -16.56
C ASN A 129 3.57 21.09 -16.19
N GLY A 130 4.46 21.16 -17.18
CA GLY A 130 5.84 21.65 -17.01
C GLY A 130 6.86 20.75 -17.69
N GLY A 131 7.10 21.01 -18.98
CA GLY A 131 8.18 20.53 -19.84
C GLY A 131 9.08 19.38 -19.39
N ASN A 132 8.81 18.17 -19.91
CA ASN A 132 9.81 17.45 -20.70
C ASN A 132 9.11 16.47 -21.67
N PRO A 133 9.16 16.69 -23.00
CA PRO A 133 8.45 15.85 -23.96
C PRO A 133 9.35 14.69 -24.44
N LYS A 134 8.75 13.50 -24.51
CA LYS A 134 9.22 12.27 -25.16
C LYS A 134 10.00 11.33 -24.25
N LEU A 135 9.27 10.36 -23.73
CA LEU A 135 9.82 9.04 -23.53
C LEU A 135 10.40 8.52 -24.88
N LYS A 136 11.66 8.06 -24.91
CA LYS A 136 12.34 7.54 -26.12
C LYS A 136 11.64 6.27 -26.64
N ARG A 137 11.87 5.92 -27.91
CA ARG A 137 11.19 4.80 -28.62
C ARG A 137 11.32 3.45 -27.89
N CYS A 138 12.43 3.23 -27.17
CA CYS A 138 12.71 2.05 -26.34
C CYS A 138 11.81 1.93 -25.09
N GLU A 139 11.23 3.04 -24.61
CA GLU A 139 10.37 3.06 -23.41
C GLU A 139 8.93 2.60 -23.71
N ARG A 140 8.61 2.35 -25.00
CA ARG A 140 7.31 1.88 -25.50
C ARG A 140 7.28 0.39 -25.90
N GLU A 141 8.23 -0.42 -25.44
CA GLU A 141 8.43 -1.76 -26.02
C GLU A 141 7.46 -2.84 -25.53
N VAL A 142 6.89 -2.73 -24.32
CA VAL A 142 5.89 -3.71 -23.85
C VAL A 142 4.49 -3.30 -24.33
N GLN A 143 4.02 -3.93 -25.39
CA GLN A 143 2.70 -3.65 -25.98
C GLN A 143 1.56 -4.33 -25.22
N ALA A 144 1.85 -5.47 -24.62
CA ALA A 144 0.89 -6.21 -23.82
C ALA A 144 1.58 -7.06 -22.76
N VAL A 145 0.82 -7.44 -21.75
CA VAL A 145 1.20 -8.49 -20.80
C VAL A 145 0.52 -9.79 -21.26
N ARG A 146 1.26 -10.88 -21.16
CA ARG A 146 0.80 -12.24 -21.44
C ARG A 146 1.23 -13.14 -20.29
N ARG A 147 0.59 -14.29 -20.18
CA ARG A 147 1.01 -15.34 -19.26
C ARG A 147 1.10 -16.67 -19.97
N VAL A 148 1.97 -17.53 -19.44
CA VAL A 148 2.23 -18.89 -19.93
C VAL A 148 2.15 -19.82 -18.73
N LYS A 149 1.57 -21.02 -18.87
CA LYS A 149 1.65 -22.03 -17.81
C LYS A 149 3.11 -22.40 -17.60
N VAL A 150 3.52 -22.52 -16.34
CA VAL A 150 4.91 -22.88 -16.02
C VAL A 150 5.28 -24.24 -16.60
N ASP A 151 4.34 -25.17 -16.69
CA ASP A 151 4.58 -26.48 -17.33
C ASP A 151 4.83 -26.38 -18.82
N ASP A 152 4.02 -25.59 -19.54
CA ASP A 152 4.24 -25.35 -20.97
C ASP A 152 5.57 -24.63 -21.21
N LEU A 153 5.94 -23.68 -20.33
CA LEU A 153 7.23 -23.00 -20.36
C LEU A 153 8.39 -23.96 -20.12
N LEU A 154 8.29 -24.86 -19.13
CA LEU A 154 9.30 -25.87 -18.84
C LEU A 154 9.45 -26.86 -20.01
N GLN A 155 8.35 -27.31 -20.60
CA GLN A 155 8.35 -28.15 -21.79
C GLN A 155 9.00 -27.44 -22.98
N TYR A 156 8.66 -26.17 -23.22
CA TYR A 156 9.26 -25.35 -24.27
C TYR A 156 10.77 -25.19 -24.06
N LEU A 157 11.22 -24.93 -22.83
CA LEU A 157 12.64 -24.78 -22.53
C LEU A 157 13.41 -26.11 -22.73
N ASN A 158 12.78 -27.25 -22.48
CA ASN A 158 13.35 -28.59 -22.69
C ASN A 158 13.43 -28.96 -24.17
N ASN A 159 12.37 -28.67 -24.93
CA ASN A 159 12.28 -29.03 -26.35
C ASN A 159 11.50 -27.98 -27.16
N PRO A 160 12.13 -26.87 -27.56
CA PRO A 160 11.46 -25.82 -28.33
C PRO A 160 10.86 -26.32 -29.65
N ALA A 161 11.39 -27.41 -30.23
CA ALA A 161 10.91 -27.96 -31.50
C ALA A 161 9.49 -28.58 -31.38
N GLN A 162 9.05 -28.95 -30.18
CA GLN A 162 7.67 -29.37 -29.93
C GLN A 162 6.68 -28.20 -29.95
N PHE A 163 7.17 -26.97 -29.98
CA PHE A 163 6.38 -25.73 -29.99
C PHE A 163 6.75 -24.87 -31.20
N PRO A 164 6.54 -25.34 -32.44
CA PRO A 164 6.98 -24.65 -33.65
C PRO A 164 6.31 -23.29 -33.85
N ALA A 165 5.12 -23.09 -33.27
CA ALA A 165 4.42 -21.80 -33.26
C ALA A 165 4.82 -20.89 -32.08
N GLY A 166 5.53 -21.41 -31.07
CA GLY A 166 5.81 -20.73 -29.81
C GLY A 166 4.91 -21.19 -28.66
N LEU A 167 4.94 -20.44 -27.55
CA LEU A 167 4.17 -20.72 -26.35
C LEU A 167 2.74 -20.19 -26.49
N VAL A 168 1.75 -21.02 -26.17
CA VAL A 168 0.36 -20.58 -26.04
C VAL A 168 0.29 -19.58 -24.88
N THR A 169 -0.21 -18.39 -25.17
CA THR A 169 -0.32 -17.33 -24.18
C THR A 169 -1.76 -16.93 -23.96
N VAL A 170 -2.07 -16.56 -22.71
CA VAL A 170 -3.39 -16.06 -22.35
C VAL A 170 -3.30 -14.55 -22.13
N GLY A 171 -4.22 -13.81 -22.75
CA GLY A 171 -4.41 -12.37 -22.52
C GLY A 171 -5.52 -12.07 -21.50
N ARG A 172 -5.72 -10.78 -21.20
CA ARG A 172 -6.64 -10.24 -20.18
C ARG A 172 -8.07 -10.82 -20.11
N LYS A 173 -8.63 -11.30 -21.23
CA LYS A 173 -10.02 -11.80 -21.30
C LYS A 173 -10.12 -13.33 -21.26
N GLY A 174 -9.06 -14.03 -20.85
CA GLY A 174 -9.02 -15.49 -20.92
C GLY A 174 -9.00 -16.04 -22.35
N THR A 175 -8.97 -15.19 -23.38
CA THR A 175 -8.86 -15.62 -24.77
C THR A 175 -7.45 -16.11 -25.02
N ASN A 176 -7.33 -17.36 -25.48
CA ASN A 176 -6.10 -17.87 -26.07
C ASN A 176 -5.66 -16.91 -27.17
N LYS A 177 -4.40 -16.48 -27.10
CA LYS A 177 -3.78 -15.67 -28.14
C LYS A 177 -2.88 -16.56 -28.99
N ALA A 178 -2.54 -16.04 -30.17
CA ALA A 178 -1.59 -16.69 -31.05
C ALA A 178 -0.34 -17.08 -30.26
N PRO A 179 0.19 -18.30 -30.44
CA PRO A 179 1.43 -18.69 -29.81
C PRO A 179 2.55 -17.70 -30.13
N LEU A 180 3.35 -17.35 -29.13
CA LEU A 180 4.43 -16.39 -29.28
C LEU A 180 5.77 -17.06 -28.96
N PRO A 181 6.82 -16.84 -29.78
CA PRO A 181 8.15 -17.35 -29.45
C PRO A 181 8.74 -16.57 -28.25
N LEU A 182 9.56 -17.25 -27.46
CA LEU A 182 10.43 -16.56 -26.51
C LEU A 182 11.52 -15.80 -27.27
N ARG A 183 11.87 -14.58 -26.84
CA ARG A 183 12.94 -13.80 -27.46
C ARG A 183 14.28 -14.57 -27.40
N ASN A 184 14.88 -14.81 -28.57
CA ASN A 184 16.04 -15.70 -28.80
C ASN A 184 17.30 -15.42 -27.96
N HIS A 185 17.42 -14.27 -27.29
CA HIS A 185 18.59 -13.96 -26.44
C HIS A 185 18.66 -14.80 -25.15
N THR A 186 17.63 -15.58 -24.83
CA THR A 186 17.57 -16.51 -23.69
C THR A 186 18.20 -17.88 -23.98
N HIS A 187 19.03 -18.00 -25.01
CA HIS A 187 19.46 -19.28 -25.58
C HIS A 187 20.94 -19.62 -25.39
N SER A 188 21.64 -19.01 -24.45
CA SER A 188 22.81 -19.71 -23.92
C SER A 188 22.29 -20.95 -23.18
N CYS A 189 22.77 -22.13 -23.56
CA CYS A 189 22.39 -23.42 -22.96
C CYS A 189 22.58 -23.44 -21.43
N LEU A 190 23.49 -22.62 -20.90
CA LEU A 190 23.75 -22.43 -19.48
C LEU A 190 22.66 -21.61 -18.75
N ALA A 191 22.07 -20.61 -19.41
CA ALA A 191 20.96 -19.84 -18.85
C ALA A 191 19.66 -20.66 -18.82
N ARG A 192 19.42 -21.52 -19.82
CA ARG A 192 18.21 -22.35 -19.89
C ARG A 192 18.07 -23.29 -18.69
N ASN A 193 19.12 -24.04 -18.36
CA ASN A 193 19.09 -24.98 -17.23
C ASN A 193 18.85 -24.26 -15.89
N SER A 194 19.49 -23.10 -15.70
CA SER A 194 19.33 -22.31 -14.47
C SER A 194 17.91 -21.74 -14.32
N VAL A 195 17.29 -21.30 -15.42
CA VAL A 195 15.90 -20.83 -15.42
C VAL A 195 14.92 -21.97 -15.16
N GLN A 196 15.16 -23.16 -15.72
CA GLN A 196 14.33 -24.34 -15.47
C GLN A 196 14.36 -24.77 -14.01
N ASP A 197 15.54 -24.83 -13.40
CA ASP A 197 15.70 -25.23 -12.00
C ASP A 197 15.01 -24.22 -11.07
N LEU A 198 15.15 -22.92 -11.34
CA LEU A 198 14.46 -21.87 -10.60
C LEU A 198 12.93 -21.96 -10.73
N LEU A 199 12.42 -22.20 -11.95
CA LEU A 199 10.99 -22.36 -12.19
C LEU A 199 10.42 -23.58 -11.45
N LYS A 200 11.15 -24.70 -11.41
CA LYS A 200 10.74 -25.90 -10.66
C LYS A 200 10.68 -25.62 -9.15
N ILE A 201 11.73 -25.03 -8.59
CA ILE A 201 11.79 -24.69 -7.15
C ILE A 201 10.65 -23.74 -6.78
N GLN A 202 10.40 -22.71 -7.58
CA GLN A 202 9.33 -21.73 -7.30
C GLN A 202 7.94 -22.34 -7.47
N LYS A 203 7.74 -23.20 -8.48
CA LYS A 203 6.49 -23.94 -8.65
C LYS A 203 6.21 -24.82 -7.43
N GLU A 204 7.20 -25.57 -6.95
CA GLU A 204 7.07 -26.43 -5.77
C GLU A 204 6.73 -25.62 -4.51
N GLN A 205 7.35 -24.45 -4.30
CA GLN A 205 7.03 -23.56 -3.18
C GLN A 205 5.58 -23.08 -3.22
N ILE A 206 5.09 -22.67 -4.40
CA ILE A 206 3.71 -22.21 -4.57
C ILE A 206 2.69 -23.33 -4.37
N LEU A 207 3.03 -24.56 -4.79
CA LEU A 207 2.16 -25.72 -4.62
C LEU A 207 2.08 -26.21 -3.16
N LYS A 208 3.13 -25.96 -2.35
CA LYS A 208 3.14 -26.27 -0.91
C LYS A 208 2.17 -25.40 -0.09
N ASN A 209 1.80 -24.23 -0.59
CA ASN A 209 0.79 -23.39 0.05
C ASN A 209 -0.62 -23.94 -0.23
N PRO A 210 -1.45 -24.23 0.79
CA PRO A 210 -2.81 -24.73 0.57
C PRO A 210 -3.65 -23.68 -0.15
N LEU A 211 -4.56 -24.12 -1.04
CA LEU A 211 -5.49 -23.20 -1.67
C LEU A 211 -6.38 -22.54 -0.59
N PRO A 212 -6.68 -21.23 -0.68
CA PRO A 212 -7.42 -20.47 0.32
C PRO A 212 -8.73 -21.09 0.81
N ASN A 213 -9.35 -21.95 -0.01
CA ASN A 213 -10.63 -22.60 0.29
C ASN A 213 -10.50 -24.03 0.87
N GLN A 214 -9.29 -24.51 1.19
CA GLN A 214 -9.05 -25.86 1.71
C GLN A 214 -8.60 -25.91 3.19
N VAL A 215 -8.74 -24.82 3.94
CA VAL A 215 -8.51 -24.84 5.39
C VAL A 215 -9.64 -25.61 6.08
N ASN A 216 -9.45 -26.92 6.25
CA ASN A 216 -10.37 -27.81 6.95
C ASN A 216 -10.47 -27.44 8.43
N ASN A 217 -11.66 -27.06 8.88
CA ASN A 217 -12.01 -26.80 10.29
C ASN A 217 -12.22 -28.11 11.07
N ASN A 218 -11.17 -28.90 11.30
CA ASN A 218 -11.26 -30.06 12.21
C ASN A 218 -10.19 -29.97 13.33
N PRO A 219 -10.59 -29.89 14.61
CA PRO A 219 -9.65 -29.90 15.74
C PRO A 219 -9.24 -31.34 16.05
N GLN A 220 -7.93 -31.62 16.02
CA GLN A 220 -7.34 -32.83 16.59
C GLN A 220 -7.03 -32.59 18.08
N PRO A 221 -7.30 -33.55 18.97
CA PRO A 221 -6.95 -33.44 20.38
C PRO A 221 -5.50 -33.88 20.59
N ASN A 222 -4.69 -33.04 21.23
CA ASN A 222 -3.44 -33.51 21.82
C ASN A 222 -3.27 -32.96 23.24
N VAL A 223 -2.98 -33.92 24.12
CA VAL A 223 -2.75 -33.80 25.55
C VAL A 223 -1.37 -33.19 25.80
N ILE A 224 -1.33 -32.02 26.44
CA ILE A 224 -0.12 -31.40 27.05
C ILE A 224 -0.56 -30.69 28.35
N PRO A 225 0.21 -30.76 29.45
CA PRO A 225 -0.29 -30.47 30.79
C PRO A 225 -0.43 -28.96 31.09
N ALA A 226 -1.22 -28.69 32.13
CA ALA A 226 -1.59 -27.40 32.71
C ALA A 226 -0.57 -26.27 32.51
N ASN A 227 -0.83 -25.40 31.54
CA ASN A 227 -0.27 -24.06 31.46
C ASN A 227 -1.38 -23.09 31.09
N VAL A 228 -1.39 -21.95 31.77
CA VAL A 228 -2.38 -20.87 31.67
C VAL A 228 -2.73 -20.60 30.21
N ASN A 229 -3.98 -20.83 29.83
CA ASN A 229 -4.54 -20.40 28.54
C ASN A 229 -4.50 -18.86 28.49
N VAL A 230 -3.37 -18.29 28.04
CA VAL A 230 -3.30 -16.88 27.68
C VAL A 230 -4.08 -16.73 26.38
N VAL A 231 -5.33 -16.26 26.49
CA VAL A 231 -6.13 -15.91 25.32
C VAL A 231 -5.51 -14.67 24.67
N ILE A 232 -4.70 -14.89 23.63
CA ILE A 232 -4.11 -13.80 22.83
C ILE A 232 -5.21 -13.23 21.93
N ASN A 233 -5.81 -12.13 22.37
CA ASN A 233 -6.74 -11.35 21.55
C ASN A 233 -5.95 -10.31 20.76
N ASN A 234 -5.74 -10.56 19.46
CA ASN A 234 -5.19 -9.56 18.52
C ASN A 234 -6.33 -9.03 17.65
N GLN A 235 -6.88 -7.89 18.02
CA GLN A 235 -7.97 -7.25 17.29
C GLN A 235 -7.49 -5.96 16.63
N LEU A 236 -7.87 -5.77 15.36
CA LEU A 236 -7.70 -4.52 14.63
C LEU A 236 -9.08 -3.90 14.38
N ARG A 237 -9.22 -2.62 14.65
CA ARG A 237 -10.45 -1.86 14.40
C ARG A 237 -10.13 -0.54 13.73
N THR A 238 -11.01 -0.08 12.86
CA THR A 238 -10.94 1.27 12.30
C THR A 238 -11.98 2.13 13.02
N ILE A 239 -11.58 3.31 13.49
CA ILE A 239 -12.45 4.24 14.22
C ILE A 239 -12.25 5.67 13.71
N ASN A 240 -13.30 6.49 13.77
CA ASN A 240 -13.28 7.89 13.33
C ASN A 240 -13.29 8.87 14.51
N SER A 241 -13.51 8.37 15.72
CA SER A 241 -13.43 9.14 16.96
C SER A 241 -12.91 8.28 18.12
N ILE A 242 -12.16 8.90 19.03
CA ILE A 242 -11.67 8.25 20.25
C ILE A 242 -12.83 7.74 21.12
N ARG A 243 -14.02 8.35 20.99
CA ARG A 243 -15.24 7.95 21.71
C ARG A 243 -15.65 6.51 21.41
N GLU A 244 -15.42 6.05 20.20
CA GLU A 244 -15.74 4.68 19.76
C GLU A 244 -14.90 3.60 20.49
N SER A 245 -13.78 4.01 21.08
CA SER A 245 -12.88 3.13 21.82
C SER A 245 -13.10 3.15 23.35
N LEU A 246 -14.01 3.98 23.86
CA LEU A 246 -14.12 4.22 25.31
C LEU A 246 -14.54 2.98 26.10
N SER A 247 -15.36 2.09 25.54
CA SER A 247 -15.77 0.86 26.23
C SER A 247 -14.62 -0.14 26.34
N GLN A 248 -13.69 -0.16 25.39
CA GLN A 248 -12.48 -0.97 25.44
C GLN A 248 -11.43 -0.33 26.34
N LEU A 249 -11.29 1.00 26.31
CA LEU A 249 -10.36 1.73 27.18
C LEU A 249 -10.79 1.71 28.65
N SER A 250 -12.10 1.65 28.94
CA SER A 250 -12.61 1.58 30.31
C SER A 250 -12.34 0.22 30.97
N SER A 251 -12.17 -0.86 30.21
CA SER A 251 -11.87 -2.20 30.73
C SER A 251 -10.38 -2.47 30.97
N LEU A 252 -9.49 -1.57 30.53
CA LEU A 252 -8.04 -1.70 30.77
C LEU A 252 -7.72 -1.66 32.26
N LYS A 253 -6.84 -2.56 32.69
CA LYS A 253 -6.41 -2.71 34.09
C LYS A 253 -5.06 -2.00 34.31
N PRO A 254 -4.69 -1.72 35.58
CA PRO A 254 -3.31 -1.34 35.90
C PRO A 254 -2.31 -2.34 35.29
N GLY A 255 -1.20 -1.83 34.76
CA GLY A 255 -0.21 -2.64 34.04
C GLY A 255 -0.51 -2.86 32.55
N SER A 256 -1.65 -2.39 32.03
CA SER A 256 -1.83 -2.24 30.57
C SER A 256 -1.03 -1.03 30.06
N MET A 257 -0.76 -1.01 28.75
CA MET A 257 -0.06 0.08 28.07
C MET A 257 -0.87 0.58 26.87
N VAL A 258 -1.01 1.90 26.75
CA VAL A 258 -1.64 2.57 25.61
C VAL A 258 -0.60 3.44 24.90
N CYS A 259 -0.44 3.18 23.62
CA CYS A 259 0.46 3.87 22.71
C CYS A 259 -0.37 4.73 21.76
N PHE A 260 -0.01 6.00 21.64
CA PHE A 260 -0.60 6.91 20.66
C PHE A 260 0.45 7.35 19.65
N ASP A 261 0.16 7.28 18.36
CA ASP A 261 0.91 8.10 17.41
C ASP A 261 0.69 9.61 17.67
N ILE A 262 1.60 10.44 17.17
CA ILE A 262 1.55 11.89 17.36
C ILE A 262 0.89 12.60 16.18
N ASP A 263 1.28 12.29 14.95
CA ASP A 263 0.87 13.03 13.75
C ASP A 263 -0.43 12.45 13.18
N ASP A 264 -1.41 13.30 12.90
CA ASP A 264 -2.76 12.91 12.52
C ASP A 264 -3.48 11.98 13.52
N THR A 265 -2.89 11.72 14.69
CA THR A 265 -3.51 10.99 15.82
C THR A 265 -3.78 11.90 17.01
N ILE A 266 -2.76 12.35 17.76
CA ILE A 266 -2.97 13.35 18.82
C ILE A 266 -3.07 14.76 18.21
N THR A 267 -2.20 15.09 17.25
CA THR A 267 -2.11 16.41 16.63
C THR A 267 -2.22 16.31 15.10
N THR A 268 -2.84 17.27 14.42
CA THR A 268 -2.90 17.29 12.95
C THR A 268 -1.50 17.35 12.33
N ALA A 269 -1.25 16.73 11.18
CA ALA A 269 -0.04 16.96 10.38
C ALA A 269 0.04 18.43 9.86
N GLY A 270 1.25 18.93 9.61
CA GLY A 270 1.50 20.25 9.01
C GLY A 270 2.04 21.34 9.96
N PRO A 271 2.21 22.59 9.48
CA PRO A 271 2.84 23.67 10.24
C PRO A 271 1.95 24.23 11.36
N ASN A 272 0.63 24.22 11.19
CA ASN A 272 -0.35 24.73 12.15
C ASN A 272 -0.98 23.57 12.94
N LYS A 273 -0.18 23.04 13.86
CA LYS A 273 -0.51 21.88 14.68
C LYS A 273 -1.68 22.19 15.61
N LYS A 274 -2.73 21.37 15.54
CA LYS A 274 -3.90 21.42 16.43
C LYS A 274 -4.17 20.03 16.98
N ILE A 275 -4.76 19.95 18.15
CA ILE A 275 -5.29 18.68 18.66
C ILE A 275 -6.35 18.16 17.68
N VAL A 276 -6.30 16.86 17.36
CA VAL A 276 -7.29 16.20 16.48
C VAL A 276 -8.66 16.15 17.16
N GLU A 277 -8.72 15.64 18.39
CA GLU A 277 -9.92 15.63 19.25
C GLU A 277 -9.56 16.05 20.68
N LYS A 278 -10.29 17.02 21.26
CA LYS A 278 -9.99 17.54 22.61
C LYS A 278 -10.13 16.46 23.70
N GLU A 279 -11.00 15.49 23.45
CA GLU A 279 -11.30 14.34 24.31
C GLU A 279 -10.09 13.44 24.51
N ILE A 280 -9.12 13.42 23.60
CA ILE A 280 -7.89 12.63 23.74
C ILE A 280 -7.16 12.99 25.05
N LEU A 281 -7.12 14.28 25.40
CA LEU A 281 -6.48 14.73 26.65
C LEU A 281 -7.17 14.15 27.89
N GLN A 282 -8.50 14.13 27.87
CA GLN A 282 -9.31 13.58 28.96
C GLN A 282 -9.08 12.08 29.08
N VAL A 283 -9.02 11.37 27.94
CA VAL A 283 -8.73 9.93 27.88
C VAL A 283 -7.34 9.61 28.41
N ILE A 284 -6.30 10.33 27.97
CA ILE A 284 -4.91 10.16 28.45
C ILE A 284 -4.86 10.34 29.98
N ASN A 285 -5.45 11.42 30.49
CA ASN A 285 -5.45 11.69 31.93
C ASN A 285 -6.23 10.63 32.72
N ALA A 286 -7.39 10.18 32.22
CA ALA A 286 -8.19 9.14 32.86
C ALA A 286 -7.50 7.77 32.86
N LEU A 287 -6.73 7.43 31.82
CA LEU A 287 -5.92 6.22 31.76
C LEU A 287 -4.78 6.26 32.80
N ARG A 288 -4.03 7.37 32.84
CA ARG A 288 -2.92 7.54 33.80
C ARG A 288 -3.37 7.47 35.25
N LYS A 289 -4.50 8.11 35.59
CA LYS A 289 -5.09 8.05 36.94
C LYS A 289 -5.45 6.62 37.38
N ARG A 290 -5.70 5.72 36.42
CA ARG A 290 -5.99 4.29 36.67
C ARG A 290 -4.74 3.41 36.67
N GLY A 291 -3.53 3.98 36.62
CA GLY A 291 -2.29 3.22 36.59
C GLY A 291 -2.04 2.52 35.24
N VAL A 292 -2.70 2.95 34.16
CA VAL A 292 -2.39 2.51 32.80
C VAL A 292 -1.18 3.32 32.31
N THR A 293 -0.18 2.63 31.76
CA THR A 293 0.98 3.30 31.15
C THR A 293 0.55 3.93 29.84
N VAL A 294 0.78 5.23 29.67
CA VAL A 294 0.48 5.94 28.42
C VAL A 294 1.78 6.51 27.87
N ILE A 295 2.05 6.22 26.59
CA ILE A 295 3.21 6.76 25.86
C ILE A 295 2.79 7.22 24.46
N ALA A 296 3.58 8.11 23.87
CA ALA A 296 3.50 8.38 22.43
C ALA A 296 4.54 7.54 21.67
N VAL A 297 4.22 7.14 20.44
CA VAL A 297 5.12 6.41 19.56
C VAL A 297 5.12 7.05 18.19
N THR A 298 6.24 7.66 17.78
CA THR A 298 6.32 8.43 16.53
C THR A 298 7.41 7.90 15.61
N ALA A 299 7.12 7.89 14.30
CA ALA A 299 8.13 7.65 13.27
C ALA A 299 9.13 8.80 13.15
N ARG A 300 8.87 9.97 13.74
CA ARG A 300 9.81 11.08 13.66
C ARG A 300 11.15 10.68 14.31
N PRO A 301 12.28 11.05 13.68
CA PRO A 301 13.56 11.01 14.37
C PRO A 301 13.54 11.99 15.54
N PRO A 302 14.39 11.76 16.56
CA PRO A 302 14.38 12.56 17.77
C PRO A 302 15.16 13.88 17.56
N ILE A 303 14.81 14.62 16.50
CA ILE A 303 15.43 15.89 16.08
C ILE A 303 15.08 16.99 17.07
N PHE A 304 16.08 17.78 17.44
CA PHE A 304 15.94 18.98 18.24
C PHE A 304 15.56 20.19 17.40
N LYS A 305 14.68 21.05 17.94
CA LYS A 305 14.48 22.42 17.49
C LYS A 305 14.65 23.32 18.72
N GLY A 306 15.83 23.95 18.84
CA GLY A 306 16.25 24.55 20.10
C GLY A 306 16.54 23.47 21.15
N ASN A 307 16.05 23.65 22.38
CA ASN A 307 16.31 22.73 23.50
C ASN A 307 15.26 21.61 23.66
N GLN A 308 14.33 21.47 22.71
CA GLN A 308 13.28 20.46 22.77
C GLN A 308 13.24 19.63 21.49
N ARG A 309 12.87 18.35 21.64
CA ARG A 309 12.63 17.49 20.48
C ARG A 309 11.32 17.89 19.80
N ILE A 310 11.24 17.72 18.49
CA ILE A 310 10.04 18.09 17.73
C ILE A 310 8.80 17.37 18.27
N GLY A 311 8.89 16.08 18.59
CA GLY A 311 7.76 15.34 19.18
C GLY A 311 7.25 15.96 20.49
N GLU A 312 8.16 16.36 21.37
CA GLU A 312 7.84 17.03 22.62
C GLU A 312 7.23 18.42 22.38
N LEU A 313 7.81 19.22 21.49
CA LEU A 313 7.25 20.53 21.10
C LEU A 313 5.82 20.41 20.59
N LEU A 314 5.53 19.37 19.80
CA LEU A 314 4.19 19.11 19.27
C LEU A 314 3.19 18.84 20.39
N LEU A 315 3.53 17.95 21.32
CA LEU A 315 2.67 17.61 22.45
C LEU A 315 2.50 18.80 23.40
N ASN A 316 3.58 19.50 23.74
CA ASN A 316 3.54 20.68 24.61
C ASN A 316 2.68 21.80 24.01
N SER A 317 2.79 22.05 22.70
CA SER A 317 1.95 23.05 22.00
C SER A 317 0.46 22.70 22.02
N ALA A 318 0.15 21.42 22.15
CA ALA A 318 -1.20 20.88 22.28
C ALA A 318 -1.66 20.76 23.75
N GLY A 319 -0.86 21.20 24.73
CA GLY A 319 -1.18 21.02 26.15
C GLY A 319 -1.17 19.55 26.60
N VAL A 320 -0.54 18.67 25.84
CA VAL A 320 -0.35 17.25 26.19
C VAL A 320 0.98 17.12 26.92
N ASN A 321 0.96 16.68 28.17
CA ASN A 321 2.17 16.34 28.90
C ASN A 321 2.22 14.84 29.18
N LEU A 322 3.15 14.14 28.53
CA LEU A 322 3.40 12.71 28.76
C LEU A 322 4.52 12.45 29.78
N LYS A 323 5.14 13.50 30.33
CA LYS A 323 6.08 13.38 31.45
C LYS A 323 5.34 12.82 32.67
N GLY A 324 5.98 11.89 33.37
CA GLY A 324 5.36 11.12 34.44
C GLY A 324 4.60 9.87 33.96
N SER A 325 4.98 9.32 32.81
CA SER A 325 4.71 7.91 32.52
C SER A 325 5.32 7.05 33.64
N PRO A 326 4.73 5.89 34.01
CA PRO A 326 5.36 4.97 34.98
C PRO A 326 6.77 4.51 34.56
N ILE A 327 7.08 4.58 33.27
CA ILE A 327 8.43 4.40 32.76
C ILE A 327 9.22 5.66 33.09
N LYS A 328 10.20 5.54 33.99
CA LYS A 328 11.07 6.67 34.37
C LYS A 328 11.66 7.35 33.13
N ASP A 329 11.70 8.67 33.17
CA ASP A 329 12.21 9.57 32.12
C ASP A 329 13.75 9.46 31.99
N GLU A 330 14.24 8.26 31.70
CA GLU A 330 15.63 8.00 31.36
C GLU A 330 15.76 7.95 29.84
N LEU A 331 16.80 8.59 29.31
CA LEU A 331 17.18 8.48 27.91
C LEU A 331 17.56 7.02 27.62
N ILE A 332 16.78 6.33 26.80
CA ILE A 332 17.11 4.98 26.34
C ILE A 332 17.34 5.02 24.84
N GLU A 333 18.58 4.75 24.44
CA GLU A 333 18.95 4.58 23.04
C GLU A 333 18.96 3.10 22.69
N PHE A 334 18.42 2.78 21.51
CA PHE A 334 18.41 1.42 20.98
C PHE A 334 19.10 1.37 19.63
N ASN A 335 19.66 0.20 19.32
CA ASN A 335 20.17 -0.09 18.00
C ASN A 335 19.05 0.09 16.96
N PRO A 336 19.38 0.63 15.78
CA PRO A 336 18.41 0.80 14.73
C PRO A 336 17.68 -0.50 14.45
N VAL A 337 16.35 -0.45 14.44
CA VAL A 337 15.60 -1.54 13.82
C VAL A 337 15.90 -1.47 12.34
N GLU A 338 16.45 -2.56 11.78
CA GLU A 338 16.63 -2.66 10.33
C GLU A 338 15.26 -2.43 9.67
N SER A 339 15.15 -1.33 8.93
CA SER A 339 14.02 -1.14 8.04
C SER A 339 14.33 -1.97 6.79
N ASN A 340 13.35 -2.71 6.28
CA ASN A 340 13.48 -3.65 5.16
C ASN A 340 13.80 -2.99 3.78
N GLY A 341 14.58 -1.92 3.73
CA GLY A 341 15.23 -1.45 2.51
C GLY A 341 15.00 -0.01 2.10
N ASP A 342 14.28 0.82 2.88
CA ASP A 342 13.88 2.16 2.42
C ASP A 342 14.26 3.27 3.41
N ARG A 343 15.56 3.41 3.70
CA ARG A 343 16.06 4.56 4.45
C ARG A 343 16.30 5.72 3.50
N SER A 344 15.49 6.76 3.63
CA SER A 344 15.79 8.07 3.03
C SER A 344 17.19 8.52 3.50
N PRO A 345 18.08 8.96 2.59
CA PRO A 345 19.43 9.44 2.93
C PRO A 345 19.45 10.67 3.87
N LEU A 346 18.30 11.25 4.19
CA LEU A 346 18.15 12.30 5.20
C LEU A 346 18.08 11.76 6.65
N GLN A 347 18.07 10.45 6.87
CA GLN A 347 18.15 9.84 8.20
C GLN A 347 19.60 9.84 8.72
N LYS A 348 20.03 10.98 9.27
CA LYS A 348 21.33 11.09 9.95
C LYS A 348 21.40 10.32 11.26
N ASP A 349 20.27 9.95 11.86
CA ASP A 349 20.22 9.20 13.11
C ASP A 349 19.22 8.05 13.02
N PRO A 350 19.70 6.80 12.88
CA PRO A 350 18.86 5.63 12.79
C PRO A 350 18.44 5.09 14.18
N ARG A 351 18.88 5.71 15.28
CA ARG A 351 18.61 5.22 16.63
C ARG A 351 17.14 5.37 16.98
N CYS A 352 16.59 4.37 17.66
CA CYS A 352 15.34 4.53 18.38
C CYS A 352 15.64 5.15 19.76
N LEU A 353 14.73 5.97 20.25
CA LEU A 353 14.91 6.69 21.50
C LEU A 353 13.62 6.72 22.32
N TYR A 354 13.71 6.47 23.62
CA TYR A 354 12.65 6.81 24.57
C TYR A 354 13.05 7.99 25.46
N GLU A 355 12.21 9.03 25.53
CA GLU A 355 12.39 10.18 26.42
C GLU A 355 11.05 10.91 26.66
N ASN A 356 10.78 11.38 27.89
CA ASN A 356 9.63 12.22 28.24
C ASN A 356 8.27 11.61 27.84
N GLY A 357 8.13 10.28 27.97
CA GLY A 357 6.91 9.58 27.56
C GLY A 357 6.77 9.36 26.04
N ILE A 358 7.80 9.64 25.25
CA ILE A 358 7.78 9.54 23.78
C ILE A 358 8.82 8.53 23.29
N LEU A 359 8.37 7.55 22.51
CA LEU A 359 9.21 6.61 21.78
C LEU A 359 9.37 7.07 20.32
N TYR A 360 10.56 7.53 19.98
CA TYR A 360 10.98 7.91 18.64
C TYR A 360 11.56 6.69 17.92
N THR A 361 11.02 6.35 16.76
CA THR A 361 11.45 5.17 16.00
C THR A 361 12.32 5.51 14.80
N SER A 362 12.48 6.80 14.47
CA SER A 362 13.32 7.27 13.36
C SER A 362 12.97 6.59 12.03
N ASN A 363 11.68 6.55 11.70
CA ASN A 363 11.00 5.79 10.63
C ASN A 363 11.25 4.27 10.65
N GLY A 364 11.76 3.74 11.76
CA GLY A 364 11.84 2.32 12.02
C GLY A 364 10.48 1.73 12.39
N HIS A 365 10.44 0.40 12.45
CA HIS A 365 9.27 -0.39 12.77
C HIS A 365 8.81 -0.16 14.22
N LYS A 366 7.62 0.42 14.41
CA LYS A 366 7.12 0.80 15.75
C LYS A 366 6.98 -0.37 16.71
N GLY A 367 6.55 -1.53 16.21
CA GLY A 367 6.49 -2.77 17.00
C GLY A 367 7.83 -3.17 17.61
N GLN A 368 8.88 -3.24 16.81
CA GLN A 368 10.22 -3.61 17.26
C GLN A 368 10.82 -2.58 18.21
N ALA A 369 10.61 -1.28 17.94
CA ALA A 369 11.03 -0.23 18.86
C ALA A 369 10.33 -0.34 20.23
N LEU A 370 9.03 -0.66 20.24
CA LEU A 370 8.29 -0.91 21.48
C LEU A 370 8.86 -2.14 22.20
N LEU A 371 9.12 -3.23 21.50
CA LEU A 371 9.69 -4.44 22.09
C LEU A 371 11.06 -4.18 22.74
N GLN A 372 11.93 -3.41 22.08
CA GLN A 372 13.22 -3.00 22.63
C GLN A 372 13.04 -2.19 23.93
N LEU A 373 12.09 -1.25 23.96
CA LEU A 373 11.74 -0.50 25.17
C LEU A 373 11.23 -1.41 26.29
N LEU A 374 10.32 -2.33 25.98
CA LEU A 374 9.77 -3.27 26.95
C LEU A 374 10.88 -4.14 27.56
N ASN A 375 11.78 -4.66 26.73
CA ASN A 375 12.90 -5.49 27.17
C ASN A 375 13.89 -4.69 28.04
N ALA A 376 14.27 -3.48 27.61
CA ALA A 376 15.23 -2.64 28.34
C ALA A 376 14.72 -2.21 29.72
N LYS A 377 13.40 -2.09 29.89
CA LYS A 377 12.77 -1.74 31.17
C LYS A 377 12.20 -2.95 31.92
N ASN A 378 12.41 -4.16 31.42
CA ASN A 378 11.83 -5.40 31.94
C ASN A 378 10.31 -5.29 32.19
N LEU A 379 9.61 -4.65 31.24
CA LEU A 379 8.16 -4.42 31.30
C LEU A 379 7.43 -5.54 30.57
N LYS A 380 6.33 -6.02 31.18
CA LYS A 380 5.44 -7.02 30.59
C LYS A 380 4.00 -6.52 30.69
N PRO A 381 3.56 -5.64 29.77
CA PRO A 381 2.22 -5.11 29.83
C PRO A 381 1.19 -6.23 29.67
N SER A 382 0.14 -6.20 30.48
CA SER A 382 -0.95 -7.20 30.40
C SER A 382 -1.72 -7.12 29.08
N GLN A 383 -1.71 -5.94 28.47
CA GLN A 383 -2.29 -5.62 27.17
C GLN A 383 -1.61 -4.37 26.60
N VAL A 384 -1.33 -4.40 25.31
CA VAL A 384 -0.86 -3.25 24.52
C VAL A 384 -2.03 -2.76 23.65
N VAL A 385 -2.32 -1.47 23.74
CA VAL A 385 -3.29 -0.80 22.86
C VAL A 385 -2.56 0.23 22.01
N LEU A 386 -2.80 0.27 20.70
CA LEU A 386 -2.21 1.26 19.80
C LEU A 386 -3.29 2.06 19.08
N PHE A 387 -3.12 3.38 19.00
CA PHE A 387 -3.83 4.28 18.10
C PHE A 387 -2.85 4.87 17.10
N ASP A 388 -3.10 4.66 15.80
CA ASP A 388 -2.25 5.18 14.72
C ASP A 388 -3.11 5.51 13.49
N ASP A 389 -2.81 6.60 12.80
CA ASP A 389 -3.56 7.00 11.60
C ASP A 389 -3.22 6.12 10.39
N LYS A 390 -2.10 5.39 10.44
CA LYS A 390 -1.67 4.49 9.37
C LYS A 390 -1.94 3.04 9.72
N LYS A 391 -2.82 2.41 8.93
CA LYS A 391 -3.11 0.97 9.01
C LYS A 391 -1.86 0.09 9.09
N TYR A 392 -0.85 0.37 8.28
CA TYR A 392 0.37 -0.46 8.26
C TYR A 392 1.14 -0.41 9.58
N ASN A 393 1.15 0.72 10.31
CA ASN A 393 1.78 0.82 11.63
C ASN A 393 1.03 -0.05 12.65
N VAL A 394 -0.31 -0.08 12.56
CA VAL A 394 -1.16 -0.90 13.42
C VAL A 394 -0.93 -2.39 13.15
N GLU A 395 -0.87 -2.78 11.87
CA GLU A 395 -0.60 -4.16 11.44
C GLU A 395 0.81 -4.61 11.88
N GLN A 396 1.82 -3.75 11.71
CA GLN A 396 3.19 -4.01 12.17
C GLN A 396 3.26 -4.23 13.69
N MET A 397 2.62 -3.37 14.47
CA MET A 397 2.56 -3.53 15.93
C MET A 397 1.85 -4.83 16.32
N ALA A 398 0.74 -5.16 15.65
CA ALA A 398 -0.01 -6.39 15.89
C ALA A 398 0.85 -7.64 15.63
N ALA A 399 1.61 -7.65 14.54
CA ALA A 399 2.52 -8.75 14.20
C ALA A 399 3.60 -8.91 15.28
N THR A 400 4.28 -7.83 15.67
CA THR A 400 5.30 -7.89 16.73
C THR A 400 4.72 -8.35 18.07
N CYS A 401 3.56 -7.84 18.47
CA CYS A 401 2.90 -8.29 19.70
C CYS A 401 2.52 -9.78 19.62
N LYS A 402 2.01 -10.25 18.48
CA LYS A 402 1.70 -11.68 18.27
C LYS A 402 2.94 -12.57 18.45
N GLU A 403 4.02 -12.22 17.78
CA GLU A 403 5.29 -12.96 17.81
C GLU A 403 5.89 -13.04 19.22
N ASN A 404 5.60 -12.04 20.05
CA ASN A 404 6.12 -11.93 21.42
C ASN A 404 5.08 -12.28 22.49
N ASN A 405 3.97 -12.92 22.12
CA ASN A 405 2.90 -13.35 23.03
C ASN A 405 2.33 -12.21 23.91
N LEU A 406 2.21 -11.00 23.34
CA LEU A 406 1.60 -9.83 23.97
C LEU A 406 0.15 -9.67 23.47
N ASN A 407 -0.79 -9.51 24.41
CA ASN A 407 -2.18 -9.19 24.07
C ASN A 407 -2.26 -7.82 23.40
N PHE A 408 -2.92 -7.72 22.25
CA PHE A 408 -2.89 -6.51 21.44
C PHE A 408 -4.27 -6.04 20.95
N LEU A 409 -4.55 -4.74 21.10
CA LEU A 409 -5.69 -4.07 20.51
C LEU A 409 -5.23 -2.88 19.68
N GLY A 410 -5.39 -2.95 18.37
CA GLY A 410 -4.99 -1.90 17.44
C GLY A 410 -6.18 -1.11 16.90
N PHE A 411 -6.04 0.21 16.84
CA PHE A 411 -7.00 1.13 16.25
C PHE A 411 -6.35 1.91 15.09
N GLU A 412 -6.82 1.68 13.87
CA GLU A 412 -6.62 2.61 12.76
C GLU A 412 -7.50 3.84 13.00
N TYR A 413 -6.86 4.97 13.28
CA TYR A 413 -7.52 6.16 13.81
C TYR A 413 -7.65 7.25 12.73
N LEU A 414 -8.86 7.40 12.18
CA LEU A 414 -9.11 8.23 10.99
C LEU A 414 -9.67 9.62 11.29
N ALA A 415 -9.73 10.03 12.57
CA ALA A 415 -10.35 11.29 12.98
C ALA A 415 -9.77 12.53 12.25
N ALA A 416 -8.44 12.57 12.05
CA ALA A 416 -7.80 13.67 11.32
C ALA A 416 -8.11 13.65 9.82
N ALA A 417 -8.21 12.47 9.21
CA ALA A 417 -8.60 12.33 7.81
C ALA A 417 -10.03 12.83 7.59
N ASP A 418 -10.95 12.44 8.47
CA ASP A 418 -12.34 12.90 8.49
C ASP A 418 -12.45 14.42 8.69
N ALA A 419 -11.66 15.00 9.60
CA ALA A 419 -11.63 16.44 9.82
C ALA A 419 -11.13 17.19 8.56
N LYS A 420 -10.09 16.69 7.90
CA LYS A 420 -9.57 17.25 6.65
C LYS A 420 -10.61 17.16 5.53
N LEU A 421 -11.31 16.03 5.41
CA LEU A 421 -12.37 15.84 4.42
C LEU A 421 -13.54 16.80 4.66
N LYS A 422 -13.98 16.95 5.92
CA LYS A 422 -15.02 17.93 6.30
C LYS A 422 -14.60 19.36 5.99
N GLN A 423 -13.35 19.73 6.30
CA GLN A 423 -12.83 21.06 5.99
C GLN A 423 -12.72 21.30 4.47
N HIS A 424 -12.28 20.29 3.71
CA HIS A 424 -12.21 20.37 2.26
C HIS A 424 -13.60 20.52 1.64
N ASN A 425 -14.57 19.72 2.08
CA ASN A 425 -15.96 19.82 1.63
C ASN A 425 -16.55 21.18 1.99
N ALA A 426 -16.31 21.71 3.19
CA ALA A 426 -16.75 23.05 3.57
C ALA A 426 -16.15 24.17 2.70
N LYS A 427 -14.93 23.99 2.17
CA LYS A 427 -14.32 24.93 1.21
C LYS A 427 -14.91 24.79 -0.19
N ILE A 428 -15.21 23.56 -0.63
CA ILE A 428 -15.88 23.32 -1.92
C ILE A 428 -17.27 23.94 -1.93
N HIS A 429 -17.99 23.87 -0.81
CA HIS A 429 -19.36 24.37 -0.66
C HIS A 429 -19.42 25.86 -0.27
N GLN A 430 -18.34 26.62 -0.47
CA GLN A 430 -18.44 28.07 -0.44
C GLN A 430 -19.01 28.51 -1.78
N PRO A 431 -20.21 29.10 -1.81
CA PRO A 431 -20.87 29.46 -3.06
C PRO A 431 -19.92 30.34 -3.87
N ILE A 432 -19.78 30.02 -5.15
CA ILE A 432 -18.97 30.80 -6.10
C ILE A 432 -19.38 32.26 -5.93
N GLN A 433 -18.44 33.10 -5.49
CA GLN A 433 -18.69 34.53 -5.43
C GLN A 433 -18.69 35.05 -6.87
N ASN A 434 -19.88 35.38 -7.36
CA ASN A 434 -20.15 35.86 -8.73
C ASN A 434 -19.87 34.83 -9.85
N PRO A 435 -20.60 33.70 -9.92
CA PRO A 435 -20.71 32.97 -11.18
C PRO A 435 -21.16 33.97 -12.25
N SER A 436 -20.37 34.06 -13.31
CA SER A 436 -20.69 34.92 -14.46
C SER A 436 -22.10 34.59 -14.96
N LYS A 437 -22.81 35.57 -15.53
CA LYS A 437 -24.13 35.36 -16.17
C LYS A 437 -24.10 34.14 -17.13
N THR A 438 -22.96 33.93 -17.76
CA THR A 438 -22.58 32.81 -18.64
C THR A 438 -22.63 31.43 -17.97
N TYR A 439 -22.36 31.32 -16.67
CA TYR A 439 -22.43 30.08 -15.90
C TYR A 439 -23.87 29.55 -15.82
N THR A 440 -24.81 30.43 -15.44
CA THR A 440 -26.22 30.04 -15.27
C THR A 440 -26.85 29.66 -16.61
N ASP A 441 -26.54 30.37 -17.69
CA ASP A 441 -27.16 30.12 -18.99
C ASP A 441 -26.65 28.81 -19.62
N LYS A 442 -25.34 28.51 -19.55
CA LYS A 442 -24.80 27.21 -19.98
C LYS A 442 -25.35 26.03 -19.18
N LEU A 443 -25.56 26.22 -17.88
CA LEU A 443 -26.09 25.17 -17.01
C LEU A 443 -27.57 24.91 -17.34
N VAL A 444 -28.37 25.93 -17.62
CA VAL A 444 -29.76 25.78 -18.05
C VAL A 444 -29.86 25.00 -19.36
N ASP A 445 -29.03 25.31 -20.35
CA ASP A 445 -29.04 24.61 -21.64
C ASP A 445 -28.67 23.13 -21.47
N PHE A 446 -27.69 22.83 -20.61
CA PHE A 446 -27.35 21.44 -20.24
C PHE A 446 -28.55 20.71 -19.61
N LEU A 447 -29.21 21.35 -18.64
CA LEU A 447 -30.30 20.73 -17.89
C LEU A 447 -31.57 20.46 -18.72
N LYS A 448 -31.72 21.07 -19.91
CA LYS A 448 -32.82 20.79 -20.83
C LYS A 448 -32.65 19.49 -21.62
N THR A 449 -31.44 18.93 -21.70
CA THR A 449 -31.10 17.86 -22.65
C THR A 449 -31.04 16.45 -22.08
N ASP A 450 -31.00 16.30 -20.75
CA ASP A 450 -30.76 15.01 -20.10
C ASP A 450 -31.91 14.65 -19.12
N SER A 451 -32.19 13.34 -18.97
CA SER A 451 -33.24 12.80 -18.09
C SER A 451 -32.70 12.52 -16.69
N PHE A 452 -32.77 13.50 -15.80
CA PHE A 452 -32.42 13.38 -14.37
C PHE A 452 -33.52 13.98 -13.49
N LYS A 453 -33.54 13.61 -12.20
CA LYS A 453 -34.42 14.26 -11.22
C LYS A 453 -33.65 15.34 -10.47
N VAL A 454 -34.22 16.53 -10.41
CA VAL A 454 -33.71 17.62 -9.56
C VAL A 454 -34.27 17.45 -8.16
N GLN A 455 -33.41 17.23 -7.16
CA GLN A 455 -33.76 17.30 -5.75
C GLN A 455 -33.22 18.58 -5.14
N ASN A 456 -34.13 19.41 -4.61
CA ASN A 456 -33.79 20.72 -4.07
C ASN A 456 -33.41 20.64 -2.59
N GLY A 457 -32.22 21.15 -2.24
CA GLY A 457 -31.85 21.48 -0.87
C GLY A 457 -32.11 22.97 -0.55
N LYS A 458 -31.91 23.35 0.71
CA LYS A 458 -32.13 24.75 1.17
C LYS A 458 -31.20 25.75 0.44
N ASN A 459 -29.98 25.32 0.10
CA ASN A 459 -28.93 26.15 -0.53
C ASN A 459 -28.20 25.46 -1.70
N TYR A 460 -28.70 24.34 -2.21
CA TYR A 460 -28.02 23.56 -3.25
C TYR A 460 -29.02 22.75 -4.08
N CYS A 461 -28.59 22.30 -5.25
CA CYS A 461 -29.38 21.49 -6.16
C CYS A 461 -28.68 20.13 -6.37
N HIS A 462 -29.36 19.02 -6.10
CA HIS A 462 -28.90 17.68 -6.41
C HIS A 462 -29.45 17.25 -7.76
N LEU A 463 -28.57 16.79 -8.67
CA LEU A 463 -29.00 16.02 -9.84
C LEU A 463 -28.89 14.54 -9.48
N VAL A 464 -30.02 13.84 -9.44
CA VAL A 464 -30.09 12.42 -9.08
C VAL A 464 -30.19 11.57 -10.33
N PHE A 465 -29.27 10.62 -10.46
CA PHE A 465 -29.16 9.67 -11.56
C PHE A 465 -29.42 8.24 -11.09
N SER A 466 -30.01 7.42 -11.96
CA SER A 466 -30.31 6.01 -11.68
C SER A 466 -29.08 5.10 -11.72
N ASN A 467 -27.99 5.52 -12.37
CA ASN A 467 -26.72 4.78 -12.40
C ASN A 467 -25.48 5.69 -12.42
N SER A 468 -24.33 5.12 -12.05
CA SER A 468 -23.06 5.83 -11.91
C SER A 468 -22.52 6.33 -13.23
N ALA A 469 -22.73 5.60 -14.33
CA ALA A 469 -22.22 5.99 -15.64
C ALA A 469 -22.84 7.31 -16.11
N GLN A 470 -24.16 7.47 -15.92
CA GLN A 470 -24.86 8.73 -16.19
C GLN A 470 -24.39 9.86 -15.29
N ALA A 471 -24.24 9.62 -13.97
CA ALA A 471 -23.75 10.64 -13.05
C ALA A 471 -22.33 11.11 -13.37
N ILE A 472 -21.43 10.19 -13.72
CA ILE A 472 -20.05 10.50 -14.12
C ILE A 472 -20.03 11.28 -15.45
N ALA A 473 -20.83 10.87 -16.43
CA ALA A 473 -20.91 11.57 -17.71
C ALA A 473 -21.46 13.00 -17.54
N ALA A 474 -22.52 13.16 -16.76
CA ALA A 474 -23.09 14.46 -16.43
C ALA A 474 -22.09 15.34 -15.67
N CYS A 475 -21.42 14.80 -14.65
CA CYS A 475 -20.39 15.52 -13.89
C CYS A 475 -19.25 16.00 -14.80
N LYS A 476 -18.75 15.16 -15.72
CA LYS A 476 -17.74 15.56 -16.71
C LYS A 476 -18.23 16.69 -17.62
N LYS A 477 -19.47 16.58 -18.14
CA LYS A 477 -20.07 17.62 -19.00
C LYS A 477 -20.20 18.93 -18.24
N ILE A 478 -20.76 18.91 -17.02
CA ILE A 478 -20.88 20.08 -16.16
C ILE A 478 -19.50 20.71 -15.92
N ASN A 479 -18.52 19.93 -15.46
CA ASN A 479 -17.17 20.44 -15.18
C ASN A 479 -16.52 21.06 -16.44
N SER A 480 -16.76 20.49 -17.63
CA SER A 480 -16.27 21.05 -18.89
C SER A 480 -16.99 22.33 -19.30
N ALA A 481 -18.29 22.44 -19.04
CA ALA A 481 -19.11 23.59 -19.44
C ALA A 481 -18.86 24.81 -18.55
N VAL A 482 -18.63 24.57 -17.26
CA VAL A 482 -18.58 25.63 -16.24
C VAL A 482 -17.21 25.84 -15.59
N GLY A 483 -16.22 24.98 -15.85
CA GLY A 483 -14.86 25.14 -15.35
C GLY A 483 -14.69 24.96 -13.84
N SER A 484 -15.65 24.33 -13.16
CA SER A 484 -15.59 24.00 -11.74
C SER A 484 -15.53 22.49 -11.53
N ASN A 485 -15.00 22.06 -10.37
CA ASN A 485 -14.86 20.66 -10.02
C ASN A 485 -16.07 20.21 -9.18
N HIS A 486 -17.07 19.64 -9.81
CA HIS A 486 -18.13 18.92 -9.13
C HIS A 486 -17.74 17.45 -8.91
N HIS A 487 -18.36 16.83 -7.91
CA HIS A 487 -18.11 15.45 -7.52
C HIS A 487 -19.40 14.62 -7.57
N VAL A 488 -19.26 13.36 -7.95
CA VAL A 488 -20.32 12.35 -7.88
C VAL A 488 -20.25 11.67 -6.52
N TYR A 489 -21.37 11.50 -5.83
CA TYR A 489 -21.45 10.70 -4.60
C TYR A 489 -22.70 9.82 -4.61
N LYS A 490 -22.64 8.70 -3.89
CA LYS A 490 -23.74 7.74 -3.79
C LYS A 490 -24.64 8.12 -2.61
N LYS A 491 -25.95 8.22 -2.83
CA LYS A 491 -26.94 8.58 -1.79
C LYS A 491 -28.27 7.88 -2.06
N ASN A 492 -28.87 7.28 -1.03
CA ASN A 492 -30.23 6.69 -1.06
C ASN A 492 -30.58 5.86 -2.32
N GLY A 493 -29.71 4.92 -2.71
CA GLY A 493 -29.95 4.04 -3.85
C GLY A 493 -29.69 4.65 -5.24
N GLY A 494 -29.21 5.90 -5.33
CA GLY A 494 -28.83 6.57 -6.57
C GLY A 494 -27.43 7.18 -6.52
N TYR A 495 -27.08 7.87 -7.60
CA TYR A 495 -25.84 8.67 -7.71
C TYR A 495 -26.20 10.13 -7.89
N ASP A 496 -25.67 10.97 -7.02
CA ASP A 496 -25.94 12.40 -6.97
C ASP A 496 -24.75 13.20 -7.51
N VAL A 497 -25.04 14.27 -8.23
CA VAL A 497 -24.10 15.36 -8.51
C VAL A 497 -24.60 16.59 -7.75
N ALA A 498 -23.85 17.06 -6.74
CA ALA A 498 -24.14 18.35 -6.10
C ALA A 498 -23.77 19.47 -7.06
N LEU A 499 -24.71 20.37 -7.32
CA LEU A 499 -24.44 21.68 -7.90
C LEU A 499 -24.48 22.71 -6.78
N ASP A 500 -23.36 23.40 -6.57
CA ASP A 500 -23.29 24.51 -5.63
C ASP A 500 -23.77 25.79 -6.33
N LEU A 501 -25.01 26.18 -6.02
CA LEU A 501 -25.73 27.29 -6.65
C LEU A 501 -26.27 28.21 -5.57
N ARG A 502 -26.16 29.53 -5.75
CA ARG A 502 -26.79 30.48 -4.81
C ARG A 502 -28.30 30.33 -4.88
N LYS A 503 -29.00 30.63 -3.78
CA LYS A 503 -30.48 30.56 -3.70
C LYS A 503 -31.19 31.24 -4.88
N LYS A 504 -30.75 32.46 -5.26
CA LYS A 504 -31.30 33.21 -6.42
C LYS A 504 -31.10 32.49 -7.76
N GLU A 505 -30.07 31.67 -7.89
CA GLU A 505 -29.73 30.93 -9.11
C GLU A 505 -30.52 29.63 -9.19
N VAL A 506 -30.74 28.97 -8.06
CA VAL A 506 -31.71 27.88 -7.93
C VAL A 506 -33.11 28.38 -8.30
N GLU A 507 -33.52 29.57 -7.82
CA GLU A 507 -34.80 30.19 -8.18
C GLU A 507 -34.88 30.56 -9.67
N LYS A 508 -33.79 31.11 -10.26
CA LYS A 508 -33.72 31.39 -11.70
C LYS A 508 -33.76 30.12 -12.54
N LEU A 509 -33.09 29.05 -12.12
CA LEU A 509 -33.17 27.73 -12.73
C LEU A 509 -34.58 27.17 -12.68
N ARG A 510 -35.25 27.28 -11.53
CA ARG A 510 -36.66 26.89 -11.36
C ARG A 510 -37.61 27.65 -12.28
N SER A 511 -37.33 28.91 -12.60
CA SER A 511 -38.18 29.69 -13.51
C SER A 511 -37.99 29.36 -15.00
N LYS A 512 -36.89 28.66 -15.34
CA LYS A 512 -36.50 28.33 -16.73
C LYS A 512 -36.66 26.84 -17.09
N MET A 513 -36.80 25.98 -16.08
CA MET A 513 -37.21 24.57 -16.20
C MET A 513 -38.72 24.50 -15.98
#